data_AF-A0A0B7HX70-F1
#
_entry.id   AF-A0A0B7HX70-F1
#
_cell.length_a   1.000
_cell.length_b   1.000
_cell.length_c   1.000
_cell.angle_alpha   90.00
_cell.angle_beta   90.00
_cell.angle_gamma   90.00
#
_symmetry.space_group_name_H-M   'P 1'
#
loop_
_entity.id
_entity.type
_entity.pdbx_description
1 polymer ?
#
loop_
_entity_poly.entity_id
_entity_poly.type
_entity_poly.pdbx_seq_one_letter_code
_entity_poly.pdbx_strand_id
1 'polypeptide(L)'
;MPENVVYLKNPHFFSIMALLRRGKNTNKPVIRQILDLIPTHILRAEIAKHQSDKGKSTYKTRDQLEALTFGQLNKCYTLSDISCGLSVSSTFLSDLQLKQSPAKSTMSDGNKVRHYGEFKDLYSSLLKYYKHSLKAKHQSHIIDEIQNHKIKIIDSTTISLCLSLFNWAKFIHKILFVSKVFMIRFA
;
A
#
# COMPACT_ATOMS: atom_id res chain seq x y z
N MET A 1 24.91 -17.22 15.99
CA MET A 1 24.68 -16.62 14.66
C MET A 1 23.46 -15.72 14.75
N PRO A 2 23.50 -14.46 14.30
CA PRO A 2 22.33 -13.59 14.43
C PRO A 2 21.27 -14.03 13.40
N GLU A 3 20.04 -14.24 13.88
CA GLU A 3 18.86 -14.69 13.11
C GLU A 3 18.60 -13.87 11.84
N ASN A 4 19.12 -12.64 11.79
CA ASN A 4 19.01 -11.71 10.65
C ASN A 4 19.68 -12.19 9.36
N VAL A 5 20.66 -13.10 9.42
CA VAL A 5 21.39 -13.55 8.21
C VAL A 5 20.61 -14.59 7.40
N VAL A 6 19.69 -15.34 8.04
CA VAL A 6 18.89 -16.38 7.37
C VAL A 6 17.82 -15.75 6.45
N TYR A 7 17.28 -14.58 6.82
CA TYR A 7 16.24 -13.88 6.03
C TYR A 7 16.77 -13.22 4.76
N LEU A 8 18.07 -12.87 4.70
CA LEU A 8 18.70 -12.26 3.53
C LEU A 8 18.86 -13.22 2.33
N LYS A 9 18.65 -14.53 2.51
CA LYS A 9 18.68 -15.52 1.43
C LYS A 9 17.30 -15.77 0.79
N ASN A 10 16.25 -15.10 1.26
CA ASN A 10 14.90 -15.28 0.71
C ASN A 10 14.74 -14.45 -0.59
N PRO A 11 14.31 -15.03 -1.73
CA PRO A 11 14.15 -14.31 -3.00
C PRO A 11 13.22 -13.08 -2.92
N HIS A 12 12.36 -13.00 -1.89
CA HIS A 12 11.55 -11.81 -1.59
C HIS A 12 12.40 -10.56 -1.26
N PHE A 13 13.58 -10.71 -0.67
CA PHE A 13 14.45 -9.60 -0.32
C PHE A 13 15.11 -8.91 -1.52
N PHE A 14 15.30 -9.63 -2.63
CA PHE A 14 15.81 -9.03 -3.87
C PHE A 14 14.82 -8.01 -4.47
N SER A 15 13.51 -8.23 -4.30
CA SER A 15 12.48 -7.26 -4.71
C SER A 15 12.50 -6.00 -3.83
N ILE A 16 12.89 -6.12 -2.56
CA ILE A 16 12.99 -5.00 -1.63
C ILE A 16 14.04 -3.99 -2.10
N MET A 17 15.17 -4.47 -2.61
CA MET A 17 16.27 -3.63 -3.06
C MET A 17 15.92 -2.68 -4.22
N ALA A 18 14.94 -3.04 -5.07
CA ALA A 18 14.51 -2.19 -6.17
C ALA A 18 13.77 -0.92 -5.69
N LEU A 19 12.98 -1.03 -4.61
CA LEU A 19 12.21 0.09 -4.05
C LEU A 19 13.04 0.96 -3.09
N LEU A 20 14.08 0.37 -2.51
CA LEU A 20 15.13 1.08 -1.76
C LEU A 20 16.05 1.89 -2.66
N ARG A 21 16.01 1.67 -3.98
CA ARG A 21 16.83 2.40 -4.95
C ARG A 21 16.52 3.89 -4.84
N ARG A 22 17.55 4.69 -4.54
CA ARG A 22 17.48 6.15 -4.57
C ARG A 22 17.65 6.64 -6.01
N GLY A 23 16.85 7.62 -6.40
CA GLY A 23 17.03 8.31 -7.68
C GLY A 23 18.28 9.18 -7.63
N LYS A 24 18.98 9.36 -8.76
CA LYS A 24 20.15 10.27 -8.80
C LYS A 24 19.76 11.74 -8.54
N ASN A 25 18.53 12.14 -8.87
CA ASN A 25 18.05 13.51 -8.75
C ASN A 25 17.34 13.82 -7.42
N THR A 26 16.80 12.80 -6.76
CA THR A 26 16.09 12.94 -5.50
C THR A 26 16.73 11.97 -4.53
N ASN A 27 17.36 12.47 -3.47
CA ASN A 27 18.00 11.65 -2.44
C ASN A 27 16.98 10.89 -1.55
N LYS A 28 15.87 10.44 -2.15
CA LYS A 28 14.73 9.76 -1.54
C LYS A 28 14.46 8.44 -2.28
N PRO A 29 14.12 7.35 -1.58
CA PRO A 29 13.77 6.09 -2.21
C PRO A 29 12.47 6.22 -3.02
N VAL A 30 12.29 5.37 -4.03
CA VAL A 30 11.12 5.42 -4.95
C VAL A 30 9.80 5.31 -4.18
N ILE A 31 9.72 4.44 -3.18
CA ILE A 31 8.53 4.31 -2.32
C ILE A 31 8.18 5.62 -1.62
N ARG A 32 9.18 6.40 -1.18
CA ARG A 32 8.92 7.70 -0.55
C ARG A 32 8.38 8.70 -1.55
N GLN A 33 8.86 8.67 -2.80
CA GLN A 33 8.33 9.52 -3.86
C GLN A 33 6.87 9.18 -4.17
N ILE A 34 6.50 7.89 -4.16
CA ILE A 34 5.11 7.44 -4.31
C ILE A 34 4.24 7.92 -3.15
N LEU A 35 4.72 7.80 -1.91
CA LEU A 35 3.99 8.25 -0.73
C LEU A 35 3.85 9.78 -0.68
N ASP A 36 4.84 10.53 -1.16
CA ASP A 36 4.78 12.00 -1.29
C ASP A 36 3.70 12.45 -2.30
N LEU A 37 3.21 11.56 -3.18
CA LEU A 37 2.04 11.85 -4.04
C LEU A 37 0.72 11.86 -3.27
N ILE A 38 0.68 11.42 -2.01
CA ILE A 38 -0.54 11.49 -1.19
C ILE A 38 -0.53 12.85 -0.48
N PRO A 39 -1.41 13.79 -0.86
CA PRO A 39 -1.40 15.11 -0.24
C PRO A 39 -1.79 15.01 1.24
N THR A 40 -0.95 15.55 2.11
CA THR A 40 -1.13 15.42 3.58
C THR A 40 -2.45 16.02 4.06
N HIS A 41 -2.97 17.05 3.40
CA HIS A 41 -4.25 17.67 3.76
C HIS A 41 -5.44 16.71 3.51
N ILE A 42 -5.41 15.92 2.45
CA ILE A 42 -6.44 14.90 2.16
C ILE A 42 -6.40 13.81 3.22
N LEU A 43 -5.20 13.30 3.52
CA LEU A 43 -5.03 12.27 4.54
C LEU A 43 -5.54 12.75 5.91
N ARG A 44 -5.21 13.99 6.31
CA ARG A 44 -5.69 14.58 7.57
C ARG A 44 -7.20 14.76 7.61
N ALA A 45 -7.82 15.15 6.49
CA ALA A 45 -9.27 15.30 6.40
C ALA A 45 -9.98 13.95 6.61
N GLU A 46 -9.49 12.88 5.98
CA GLU A 46 -10.06 11.55 6.16
C GLU A 46 -9.85 10.99 7.57
N ILE A 47 -8.66 11.18 8.16
CA ILE A 47 -8.40 10.79 9.56
C ILE A 47 -9.36 11.51 10.53
N ALA A 48 -9.61 12.80 10.31
CA ALA A 48 -10.54 13.57 11.14
C ALA A 48 -11.99 13.10 10.97
N LYS A 49 -12.40 12.78 9.74
CA LYS A 49 -13.74 12.28 9.41
C LYS A 49 -14.03 10.93 10.07
N HIS A 50 -13.07 10.00 10.05
CA HIS A 50 -13.23 8.65 10.60
C HIS A 50 -12.80 8.54 12.07
N GLN A 51 -12.21 9.58 12.65
CA GLN A 51 -11.64 9.60 14.00
C GLN A 51 -10.64 8.46 14.28
N SER A 52 -9.94 7.99 13.25
CA SER A 52 -9.15 6.75 13.27
C SER A 52 -7.91 6.79 14.17
N ASP A 53 -7.46 7.99 14.51
CA ASP A 53 -6.34 8.22 15.43
C ASP A 53 -6.79 8.53 16.87
N LYS A 54 -8.11 8.55 17.14
CA LYS A 54 -8.64 8.82 18.48
C LYS A 54 -8.21 7.71 19.44
N GLY A 55 -7.51 8.09 20.51
CA GLY A 55 -7.00 7.15 21.52
C GLY A 55 -5.78 6.35 21.08
N LYS A 56 -5.10 6.71 19.97
CA LYS A 56 -3.87 6.04 19.51
C LYS A 56 -2.67 7.00 19.61
N SER A 57 -1.72 6.67 20.48
CA SER A 57 -0.51 7.49 20.71
C SER A 57 0.67 7.11 19.82
N THR A 58 0.92 5.81 19.65
CA THR A 58 2.18 5.31 19.06
C THR A 58 2.09 4.90 17.60
N TYR A 59 0.96 4.32 17.17
CA TYR A 59 0.78 3.83 15.80
C TYR A 59 -0.43 4.51 15.17
N LYS A 60 -0.18 5.50 14.33
CA LYS A 60 -1.20 6.33 13.68
C LYS A 60 -1.58 5.77 12.33
N THR A 61 -2.66 6.29 11.77
CA THR A 61 -3.18 5.88 10.46
C THR A 61 -2.15 6.07 9.35
N ARG A 62 -1.37 7.15 9.43
CA ARG A 62 -0.27 7.41 8.50
C ARG A 62 0.80 6.32 8.56
N ASP A 63 1.21 5.92 9.76
CA ASP A 63 2.23 4.88 9.94
C ASP A 63 1.73 3.53 9.38
N GLN A 64 0.43 3.25 9.53
CA GLN A 64 -0.20 2.07 8.95
C GLN A 64 -0.29 2.13 7.43
N LEU A 65 -0.62 3.28 6.86
CA LEU A 65 -0.61 3.48 5.42
C LEU A 65 0.78 3.21 4.84
N GLU A 66 1.81 3.82 5.42
CA GLU A 66 3.20 3.69 4.96
C GLU A 66 3.68 2.23 5.05
N ALA A 67 3.40 1.53 6.16
CA ALA A 67 3.77 0.13 6.35
C ALA A 67 3.05 -0.83 5.40
N LEU A 68 1.74 -0.67 5.21
CA LEU A 68 0.96 -1.52 4.31
C LEU A 68 1.28 -1.22 2.84
N THR A 69 1.54 0.03 2.46
CA THR A 69 2.00 0.39 1.11
C THR A 69 3.35 -0.26 0.83
N PHE A 70 4.27 -0.25 1.80
CA PHE A 70 5.51 -1.01 1.69
C PHE A 70 5.24 -2.50 1.45
N GLY A 71 4.36 -3.12 2.23
CA GLY A 71 4.01 -4.53 2.06
C GLY A 71 3.49 -4.87 0.66
N GLN A 72 2.62 -4.03 0.11
CA GLN A 72 2.06 -4.25 -1.23
C GLN A 72 3.11 -4.12 -2.34
N LEU A 73 3.93 -3.06 -2.29
CA LEU A 73 4.94 -2.80 -3.31
C LEU A 73 6.05 -3.86 -3.30
N ASN A 74 6.38 -4.39 -2.12
CA ASN A 74 7.42 -5.42 -1.94
C ASN A 74 6.89 -6.86 -2.05
N LYS A 75 5.61 -7.03 -2.40
CA LYS A 75 4.94 -8.35 -2.47
C LYS A 75 5.09 -9.16 -1.17
N CYS A 76 5.11 -8.50 -0.01
CA CYS A 76 5.06 -9.18 1.28
C CYS A 76 3.78 -10.02 1.38
N TYR A 77 3.87 -11.19 2.01
CA TYR A 77 2.71 -12.05 2.23
C TYR A 77 2.23 -12.01 3.67
N THR A 78 3.10 -11.66 4.61
CA THR A 78 2.77 -11.59 6.04
C THR A 78 3.13 -10.23 6.65
N LEU A 79 2.47 -9.90 7.75
CA LEU A 79 2.85 -8.75 8.59
C LEU A 79 4.27 -8.89 9.17
N SER A 80 4.75 -10.12 9.36
CA SER A 80 6.13 -10.37 9.78
C SER A 80 7.12 -9.97 8.68
N ASP A 81 6.80 -10.24 7.41
CA ASP A 81 7.65 -9.85 6.28
C ASP A 81 7.76 -8.33 6.18
N ILE A 82 6.66 -7.62 6.42
CA ILE A 82 6.65 -6.15 6.47
C ILE A 82 7.56 -5.65 7.60
N SER A 83 7.39 -6.18 8.81
CA SER A 83 8.17 -5.76 9.98
C SER A 83 9.67 -6.04 9.77
N CYS A 84 10.01 -7.21 9.23
CA CYS A 84 11.38 -7.58 8.90
C CYS A 84 11.96 -6.70 7.79
N GLY A 85 11.21 -6.49 6.71
CA GLY A 85 11.61 -5.67 5.57
C GLY A 85 11.80 -4.19 5.90
N LEU A 86 11.01 -3.65 6.83
CA LEU A 86 11.19 -2.29 7.35
C LEU A 86 12.39 -2.20 8.32
N SER A 87 12.71 -3.27 9.04
CA SER A 87 13.85 -3.31 9.99
C SER A 87 15.23 -3.45 9.31
N VAL A 88 15.28 -3.55 7.98
CA VAL A 88 16.54 -3.77 7.23
C VAL A 88 17.48 -2.58 7.32
N SER A 89 16.93 -1.36 7.36
CA SER A 89 17.74 -0.14 7.36
C SER A 89 17.07 1.00 8.11
N SER A 90 17.81 1.59 9.06
CA SER A 90 17.37 2.76 9.83
C SER A 90 17.25 4.01 8.95
N THR A 91 18.09 4.14 7.91
CA THR A 91 17.99 5.25 6.96
C THR A 91 16.71 5.15 6.14
N PHE A 92 16.32 3.93 5.76
CA PHE A 92 15.07 3.68 5.05
C PHE A 92 13.83 3.95 5.90
N LEU A 93 13.82 3.53 7.17
CA LEU A 93 12.75 3.87 8.12
C LEU A 93 12.59 5.39 8.25
N SER A 94 13.71 6.09 8.35
CA SER A 94 13.73 7.56 8.44
C SER A 94 13.19 8.21 7.16
N ASP A 95 13.53 7.68 5.98
CA ASP A 95 13.00 8.16 4.70
C ASP A 95 11.48 7.98 4.62
N LEU A 96 10.94 6.89 5.15
CA LEU A 96 9.50 6.65 5.24
C LEU A 96 8.81 7.53 6.29
N GLN A 97 9.57 8.20 7.17
CA GLN A 97 9.07 8.96 8.33
C GLN A 97 8.48 8.09 9.44
N LEU A 98 8.87 6.81 9.48
CA LEU A 98 8.56 5.91 10.58
C LEU A 98 9.62 6.05 11.67
N LYS A 99 9.20 6.27 12.92
CA LYS A 99 10.12 6.35 14.07
C LYS A 99 10.78 5.00 14.39
N GLN A 100 10.04 3.93 14.17
CA GLN A 100 10.48 2.55 14.41
C GLN A 100 9.75 1.62 13.46
N SER A 101 10.32 0.45 13.20
CA SER A 101 9.62 -0.61 12.46
C SER A 101 8.39 -1.04 13.28
N PRO A 102 7.17 -1.01 12.70
CA PRO A 102 5.99 -1.46 13.40
C PRO A 102 6.07 -2.97 13.66
N ALA A 103 5.81 -3.36 14.90
CA ALA A 103 5.73 -4.77 15.26
C ALA A 103 4.51 -5.44 14.61
N LYS A 104 4.61 -6.75 14.35
CA LYS A 104 3.50 -7.56 13.84
C LYS A 104 2.21 -7.39 14.66
N SER A 105 2.32 -7.45 15.99
CA SER A 105 1.18 -7.28 16.90
C SER A 105 0.53 -5.91 16.75
N THR A 106 1.34 -4.85 16.74
CA THR A 106 0.86 -3.47 16.54
C THR A 106 0.12 -3.28 15.22
N MET A 107 0.63 -3.87 14.13
CA MET A 107 -0.07 -3.84 12.83
C MET A 107 -1.37 -4.63 12.86
N SER A 108 -1.36 -5.82 13.47
CA SER A 108 -2.55 -6.66 13.60
C SER A 108 -3.64 -5.97 14.41
N ASP A 109 -3.29 -5.35 15.53
CA ASP A 109 -4.25 -4.59 16.36
C ASP A 109 -4.73 -3.34 15.64
N GLY A 110 -3.87 -2.67 14.87
CA GLY A 110 -4.24 -1.60 13.96
C GLY A 110 -5.29 -2.04 12.93
N ASN A 111 -5.10 -3.20 12.30
CA ASN A 111 -6.05 -3.77 11.33
C ASN A 111 -7.40 -4.14 11.96
N LYS A 112 -7.43 -4.58 13.23
CA LYS A 112 -8.68 -4.91 13.94
C LYS A 112 -9.49 -3.67 14.30
N VAL A 113 -8.82 -2.61 14.74
CA VAL A 113 -9.50 -1.40 15.24
C VAL A 113 -9.88 -0.44 14.11
N ARG A 114 -9.07 -0.32 13.06
CA ARG A 114 -9.35 0.62 11.97
C ARG A 114 -10.30 0.04 10.94
N HIS A 115 -11.37 0.77 10.67
CA HIS A 115 -12.36 0.37 9.68
C HIS A 115 -11.82 0.58 8.25
N TYR A 116 -12.04 -0.39 7.38
CA TYR A 116 -11.60 -0.35 5.96
C TYR A 116 -12.11 0.87 5.18
N GLY A 117 -13.23 1.45 5.64
CA GLY A 117 -13.85 2.63 5.07
C GLY A 117 -12.93 3.84 5.02
N GLU A 118 -11.99 3.96 5.95
CA GLU A 118 -11.00 5.04 5.96
C GLU A 118 -10.12 5.01 4.70
N PHE A 119 -9.47 3.88 4.42
CA PHE A 119 -8.59 3.75 3.25
C PHE A 119 -9.36 3.75 1.93
N LYS A 120 -10.63 3.32 1.95
CA LYS A 120 -11.54 3.43 0.79
C LYS A 120 -11.86 4.90 0.47
N ASP A 121 -12.20 5.68 1.48
CA ASP A 121 -12.54 7.10 1.31
C ASP A 121 -11.29 7.91 0.92
N LEU A 122 -10.14 7.61 1.54
CA LEU A 122 -8.84 8.16 1.12
C LEU A 122 -8.56 7.93 -0.36
N TYR A 123 -8.72 6.70 -0.85
CA TYR A 123 -8.56 6.39 -2.27
C TYR A 123 -9.53 7.20 -3.15
N SER A 124 -10.79 7.29 -2.73
CA SER A 124 -11.83 8.01 -3.49
C SER A 124 -11.51 9.52 -3.57
N SER A 125 -11.04 10.10 -2.47
CA SER A 125 -10.61 11.50 -2.39
C SER A 125 -9.35 11.76 -3.24
N LEU A 126 -8.37 10.85 -3.22
CA LEU A 126 -7.19 10.92 -4.10
C LEU A 126 -7.57 10.83 -5.58
N LEU A 127 -8.48 9.93 -5.94
CA LEU A 127 -8.96 9.81 -7.32
C LEU A 127 -9.63 11.09 -7.79
N LYS A 128 -10.45 11.72 -6.93
CA LYS A 128 -11.08 13.01 -7.21
C LYS A 128 -10.05 14.12 -7.39
N TYR A 129 -9.04 14.18 -6.52
CA TYR A 129 -7.96 15.16 -6.56
C TYR A 129 -7.14 15.08 -7.86
N TYR A 130 -6.74 13.87 -8.26
CA TYR A 130 -5.93 13.66 -9.46
C TYR A 130 -6.74 13.54 -10.75
N LYS A 131 -8.07 13.49 -10.69
CA LYS A 131 -8.95 13.28 -11.86
C LYS A 131 -8.64 14.24 -13.01
N HIS A 132 -8.42 15.52 -12.72
CA HIS A 132 -8.14 16.52 -13.75
C HIS A 132 -6.74 16.37 -14.35
N SER A 133 -5.71 16.17 -13.51
CA SER A 133 -4.34 15.93 -13.95
C SER A 133 -4.19 14.66 -14.79
N LEU A 134 -4.91 13.60 -14.42
CA LEU A 134 -4.90 12.33 -15.16
C LEU A 134 -5.63 12.44 -16.50
N LYS A 135 -6.76 13.16 -16.55
CA LYS A 135 -7.48 13.41 -17.81
C LYS A 135 -6.65 14.23 -18.80
N ALA A 136 -5.96 15.26 -18.34
CA ALA A 136 -5.12 16.10 -19.20
C ALA A 136 -3.93 15.34 -19.82
N LYS A 137 -3.43 14.30 -19.12
CA LYS A 137 -2.34 13.43 -19.61
C LYS A 137 -2.83 12.21 -20.37
N HIS A 138 -4.14 11.98 -20.45
CA HIS A 138 -4.72 10.87 -21.18
C HIS A 138 -4.72 11.17 -22.68
N GLN A 139 -3.55 11.05 -23.32
CA GLN A 139 -3.50 10.78 -24.75
C GLN A 139 -3.96 9.33 -24.92
N SER A 140 -5.21 9.14 -25.33
CA SER A 140 -5.66 7.85 -25.85
C SER A 140 -4.90 7.60 -27.14
N HIS A 141 -3.69 7.07 -27.04
CA HIS A 141 -3.06 6.42 -28.18
C HIS A 141 -3.85 5.15 -28.42
N ILE A 142 -4.67 5.16 -29.47
CA ILE A 142 -5.10 3.92 -30.08
C ILE A 142 -3.79 3.31 -30.57
N ILE A 143 -3.35 2.25 -29.92
CA ILE A 143 -2.16 1.53 -30.34
C ILE A 143 -2.61 0.80 -31.60
N ASP A 144 -2.27 1.34 -32.78
CA ASP A 144 -2.67 0.80 -34.09
C ASP A 144 -2.29 -0.70 -34.24
N GLU A 145 -1.25 -1.13 -33.52
CA GLU A 145 -0.79 -2.52 -33.46
C GLU A 145 -1.81 -3.47 -32.82
N ILE A 146 -2.75 -2.97 -32.02
CA ILE A 146 -3.76 -3.77 -31.31
C ILE A 146 -5.10 -3.80 -32.07
N GLN A 147 -5.26 -2.98 -33.12
CA GLN A 147 -6.52 -2.86 -33.87
C GLN A 147 -6.94 -4.20 -34.54
N ASN A 148 -5.95 -5.03 -34.91
CA ASN A 148 -6.16 -6.33 -35.56
C ASN A 148 -6.02 -7.55 -34.61
N HIS A 149 -5.76 -7.33 -33.32
CA HIS A 149 -5.62 -8.41 -32.35
C HIS A 149 -6.84 -8.49 -31.42
N LYS A 150 -7.35 -9.70 -31.20
CA LYS A 150 -8.39 -9.96 -30.19
C LYS A 150 -7.80 -9.70 -28.79
N ILE A 151 -8.05 -8.52 -28.25
CA ILE A 151 -7.74 -8.18 -26.86
C ILE A 151 -8.64 -9.02 -25.95
N LYS A 152 -8.09 -10.05 -25.32
CA LYS A 152 -8.74 -10.68 -24.16
C LYS A 152 -8.44 -9.83 -22.94
N ILE A 153 -9.43 -9.04 -22.52
CA ILE A 153 -9.38 -8.36 -21.22
C ILE A 153 -9.64 -9.45 -20.17
N ILE A 154 -8.56 -9.97 -19.58
CA ILE A 154 -8.64 -10.89 -18.44
C ILE A 154 -8.77 -10.02 -17.19
N ASP A 155 -10.01 -9.74 -16.78
CA ASP A 155 -10.27 -9.22 -15.44
C ASP A 155 -10.00 -10.35 -14.43
N SER A 156 -9.13 -10.14 -13.45
CA SER A 156 -8.84 -11.14 -12.42
C SER A 156 -10.08 -11.29 -11.52
N THR A 157 -11.00 -12.12 -11.97
CA THR A 157 -12.18 -12.50 -11.21
C THR A 157 -11.77 -13.52 -10.14
N THR A 158 -11.55 -12.98 -8.94
CA THR A 158 -12.05 -13.57 -7.67
C THR A 158 -11.53 -14.96 -7.27
N ILE A 159 -10.60 -15.01 -6.31
CA ILE A 159 -10.45 -16.18 -5.41
C ILE A 159 -11.66 -16.15 -4.47
N SER A 160 -12.78 -16.77 -4.86
CA SER A 160 -14.00 -16.84 -4.03
C SER A 160 -13.75 -17.49 -2.66
N LEU A 161 -12.77 -18.39 -2.60
CA LEU A 161 -12.42 -19.17 -1.41
C LEU A 161 -11.84 -18.33 -0.25
N CYS A 162 -11.16 -17.21 -0.52
CA CYS A 162 -10.65 -16.32 0.54
C CYS A 162 -11.73 -15.37 1.09
N LEU A 163 -12.80 -15.13 0.33
CA LEU A 163 -13.84 -14.15 0.66
C LEU A 163 -14.89 -14.71 1.63
N SER A 164 -15.13 -16.02 1.63
CA SER A 164 -16.04 -16.69 2.58
C SER A 164 -15.54 -16.64 4.03
N LEU A 165 -14.24 -16.38 4.23
CA LEU A 165 -13.63 -16.25 5.55
C LEU A 165 -13.86 -14.86 6.18
N PHE A 166 -14.31 -13.87 5.41
CA PHE A 166 -14.42 -12.47 5.87
C PHE A 166 -15.80 -11.85 5.56
N ASN A 167 -16.65 -11.74 6.59
CA ASN A 167 -18.01 -11.20 6.50
C ASN A 167 -18.12 -9.77 5.94
N TRP A 168 -17.03 -9.00 5.93
CA TRP A 168 -16.99 -7.60 5.48
C TRP A 168 -16.65 -7.42 4.00
N ALA A 169 -16.17 -8.46 3.31
CA ALA A 169 -15.66 -8.36 1.95
C ALA A 169 -16.76 -8.63 0.89
N LYS A 170 -17.78 -7.77 0.79
CA LYS A 170 -18.86 -7.90 -0.22
C LYS A 170 -18.44 -7.35 -1.58
N PHE A 171 -18.50 -8.16 -2.65
CA PHE A 171 -18.14 -7.77 -4.02
C PHE A 171 -19.06 -6.65 -4.55
N ILE A 172 -18.51 -5.57 -5.09
CA ILE A 172 -19.28 -4.57 -5.85
C ILE A 172 -18.50 -4.34 -7.14
N HIS A 173 -19.10 -4.74 -8.26
CA HIS A 173 -18.59 -4.57 -9.62
C HIS A 173 -18.45 -3.07 -9.97
N LYS A 174 -17.34 -2.45 -9.56
CA LYS A 174 -16.73 -1.26 -10.18
C LYS A 174 -15.49 -0.92 -9.38
N ILE A 175 -14.32 -1.05 -10.02
CA ILE A 175 -13.03 -0.47 -9.65
C ILE A 175 -12.80 -0.44 -8.12
N LEU A 176 -12.46 -1.60 -7.56
CA LEU A 176 -12.06 -1.70 -6.17
C LEU A 176 -10.82 -2.59 -6.02
N PHE A 177 -9.85 -2.45 -6.91
CA PHE A 177 -8.64 -3.27 -6.86
C PHE A 177 -7.61 -2.75 -5.84
N VAL A 178 -7.59 -1.45 -5.53
CA VAL A 178 -6.53 -0.89 -4.67
C VAL A 178 -6.89 -0.98 -3.18
N SER A 179 -8.12 -0.64 -2.78
CA SER A 179 -8.48 -0.59 -1.35
C SER A 179 -8.84 -1.96 -0.75
N LYS A 180 -9.40 -2.89 -1.53
CA LYS A 180 -9.74 -4.24 -1.03
C LYS A 180 -8.53 -5.14 -0.92
N VAL A 181 -7.61 -5.09 -1.88
CA VAL A 181 -6.35 -5.84 -1.83
C VAL A 181 -5.47 -5.36 -0.67
N PHE A 182 -5.56 -4.08 -0.31
CA PHE A 182 -4.80 -3.50 0.81
C PHE A 182 -5.09 -4.21 2.14
N MET A 183 -6.37 -4.51 2.42
CA MET A 183 -6.76 -5.24 3.63
C MET A 183 -6.81 -6.76 3.43
N ILE A 184 -7.32 -7.30 2.33
CA ILE A 184 -7.48 -8.76 2.16
C ILE A 184 -6.12 -9.49 2.20
N ARG A 185 -5.04 -8.87 1.75
CA ARG A 185 -3.70 -9.50 1.77
C ARG A 185 -3.06 -9.53 3.16
N PHE A 186 -3.52 -8.70 4.10
CA PHE A 186 -2.89 -8.52 5.42
C PHE A 186 -3.88 -8.54 6.61
N ALA A 187 -5.16 -8.86 6.37
CA ALA A 187 -6.19 -9.12 7.37
C ALA A 187 -6.13 -10.58 7.83
#